data_AF-A0A7S1ZKD1-F1
#
_entry.id   AF-A0A7S1ZKD1-F1
#
_cell.length_a   1.000
_cell.length_b   1.000
_cell.length_c   1.000
_cell.angle_alpha   90.00
_cell.angle_beta   90.00
_cell.angle_gamma   90.00
#
_symmetry.space_group_name_H-M   'P 1'
#
loop_
_entity.id
_entity.type
_entity.pdbx_description
1 polymer ?
#
loop_
_entity_poly.entity_id
_entity_poly.type
_entity_poly.pdbx_seq_one_letter_code
_entity_poly.pdbx_strand_id
1 'polypeptide(L)'
;AEIRQSKRDHDEQTQQGGKELAAVPKSRIIPGSLEVADIAHSIGKVPITNPTVSYATTRKRKREVEEQDRQISTKHAKKAEKLTTETEQQLIKSEDCEVECLSNIDAAKLSKKNVDWFCRVNGKWKLYPSKVRKILECNYVQGAKVKFALGNKEYEIDFSAPLLKQVNIETQSCRKVRRQEGNNINHTPCSWSEHQIGKNFNYDTLSPYSVEWKHVENLMSKTMQSFQIKEIKQIQNISVWNFFLFQKEEMARRSRGVQPKSAHVWHGTKLTDPTKICEDANNGFNVQYSRMGQWGTGIYFAEDVKYSDSYAYRNSDGSKVMILAELLTGDEIDLNPDMSLKEPPKKAGREIRYDTVTGKRKGSKVYIVYDNGRAYPQYLVTYKTL
;
A
#
# COMPACT_ATOMS: atom_id res chain seq x y z
N ALA A 1 -36.34 -9.82 -53.19
CA ALA A 1 -35.39 -8.76 -53.60
C ALA A 1 -34.35 -8.60 -52.49
N GLU A 2 -33.10 -9.04 -52.59
CA GLU A 2 -32.25 -9.26 -53.79
C GLU A 2 -31.99 -7.95 -54.58
N ILE A 3 -30.82 -7.68 -55.18
CA ILE A 3 -29.69 -8.60 -55.46
C ILE A 3 -28.32 -7.87 -55.44
N ARG A 4 -27.32 -8.57 -54.90
CA ARG A 4 -25.90 -8.75 -55.32
C ARG A 4 -25.21 -7.82 -56.36
N GLN A 5 -23.94 -7.49 -56.04
CA GLN A 5 -22.75 -7.45 -56.94
C GLN A 5 -22.75 -6.35 -58.05
N SER A 6 -21.68 -6.02 -58.81
CA SER A 6 -20.28 -6.50 -58.94
C SER A 6 -19.37 -5.30 -59.35
N LYS A 7 -18.13 -5.11 -58.87
CA LYS A 7 -16.84 -5.76 -59.24
C LYS A 7 -16.16 -5.14 -60.49
N ARG A 8 -14.81 -5.02 -60.45
CA ARG A 8 -13.83 -4.70 -61.54
C ARG A 8 -13.51 -3.22 -61.83
N ASP A 9 -12.30 -2.83 -62.26
CA ASP A 9 -10.94 -3.45 -62.29
C ASP A 9 -9.86 -2.35 -62.50
N HIS A 10 -8.59 -2.62 -62.11
CA HIS A 10 -7.29 -2.09 -62.60
C HIS A 10 -7.03 -0.57 -62.82
N ASP A 11 -5.80 -0.01 -62.80
CA ASP A 11 -4.50 -0.15 -62.08
C ASP A 11 -3.52 0.89 -62.77
N GLU A 12 -2.25 1.17 -62.45
CA GLU A 12 -1.20 0.64 -61.55
C GLU A 12 -0.14 1.77 -61.24
N GLN A 13 0.85 1.52 -60.36
CA GLN A 13 2.10 2.29 -60.11
C GLN A 13 1.97 3.71 -59.47
N THR A 14 2.95 4.26 -58.71
CA THR A 14 4.36 3.86 -58.50
C THR A 14 4.86 4.11 -57.05
N GLN A 15 5.61 3.14 -56.49
CA GLN A 15 6.64 3.18 -55.41
C GLN A 15 6.70 4.34 -54.37
N GLN A 16 6.82 3.98 -53.08
CA GLN A 16 8.13 4.01 -52.37
C GLN A 16 8.11 3.34 -50.97
N GLY A 17 9.24 2.71 -50.58
CA GLY A 17 9.68 2.55 -49.19
C GLY A 17 9.32 1.25 -48.44
N GLY A 18 10.35 0.56 -47.91
CA GLY A 18 10.21 -0.51 -46.89
C GLY A 18 10.66 -1.91 -47.35
N LYS A 19 11.73 -2.44 -46.74
CA LYS A 19 12.15 -3.85 -46.88
C LYS A 19 12.09 -4.55 -45.52
N GLU A 20 11.48 -5.74 -45.49
CA GLU A 20 11.56 -6.69 -44.38
C GLU A 20 12.16 -8.02 -44.87
N LEU A 21 12.58 -8.89 -43.95
CA LEU A 21 13.41 -10.08 -44.20
C LEU A 21 12.61 -11.39 -44.15
N ALA A 22 12.71 -12.24 -45.18
CA ALA A 22 12.78 -13.71 -45.07
C ALA A 22 12.81 -14.43 -46.43
N ALA A 23 13.75 -15.37 -46.64
CA ALA A 23 13.58 -16.63 -47.40
C ALA A 23 14.90 -17.43 -47.56
N VAL A 24 14.93 -18.71 -47.14
CA VAL A 24 15.47 -19.91 -47.86
C VAL A 24 14.92 -21.18 -47.15
N PRO A 25 14.37 -22.21 -47.86
CA PRO A 25 13.89 -23.45 -47.20
C PRO A 25 14.23 -24.81 -47.87
N LYS A 26 14.08 -25.91 -47.07
CA LYS A 26 13.72 -27.33 -47.39
C LYS A 26 14.79 -28.41 -47.74
N SER A 27 14.98 -29.35 -46.79
CA SER A 27 15.36 -30.79 -46.88
C SER A 27 15.04 -31.48 -45.51
N ARG A 28 14.76 -32.77 -45.25
CA ARG A 28 14.41 -34.03 -45.98
C ARG A 28 15.56 -34.88 -46.61
N ILE A 29 15.57 -36.24 -46.55
CA ILE A 29 14.59 -37.25 -46.06
C ILE A 29 15.25 -38.62 -45.62
N ILE A 30 14.86 -39.22 -44.46
CA ILE A 30 14.61 -40.68 -44.11
C ILE A 30 15.69 -41.78 -44.41
N PRO A 31 15.85 -42.95 -43.70
CA PRO A 31 15.46 -43.42 -42.33
C PRO A 31 16.54 -44.25 -41.52
N GLY A 32 16.25 -44.60 -40.24
CA GLY A 32 16.05 -46.00 -39.77
C GLY A 32 17.19 -46.99 -39.41
N SER A 33 17.15 -47.46 -38.14
CA SER A 33 17.34 -48.86 -37.66
C SER A 33 18.74 -49.52 -37.45
N LEU A 34 18.88 -50.19 -36.28
CA LEU A 34 19.35 -51.59 -35.97
C LEU A 34 20.49 -52.23 -36.81
N GLU A 35 21.44 -53.06 -36.30
CA GLU A 35 21.83 -53.54 -34.94
C GLU A 35 23.23 -54.27 -35.07
N VAL A 36 23.72 -54.93 -34.00
CA VAL A 36 24.77 -55.99 -33.94
C VAL A 36 26.18 -55.83 -34.57
N ALA A 37 27.15 -55.58 -33.68
CA ALA A 37 28.24 -56.51 -33.27
C ALA A 37 29.49 -56.86 -34.13
N ASP A 38 30.57 -57.10 -33.36
CA ASP A 38 31.60 -58.17 -33.47
C ASP A 38 32.95 -58.04 -34.23
N ILE A 39 33.94 -58.76 -33.65
CA ILE A 39 35.29 -59.19 -34.12
C ILE A 39 36.33 -58.07 -34.36
N ALA A 40 37.48 -57.90 -33.68
CA ALA A 40 38.31 -58.65 -32.69
C ALA A 40 39.54 -59.42 -33.23
N HIS A 41 40.75 -58.90 -32.92
CA HIS A 41 42.07 -59.57 -32.71
C HIS A 41 42.99 -58.53 -32.00
N SER A 42 44.06 -58.84 -31.24
CA SER A 42 44.90 -60.04 -31.18
C SER A 42 45.11 -60.58 -29.74
N ILE A 43 46.07 -61.48 -29.52
CA ILE A 43 46.06 -62.53 -28.48
C ILE A 43 47.15 -62.31 -27.39
N GLY A 44 46.81 -62.57 -26.12
CA GLY A 44 47.79 -62.74 -25.03
C GLY A 44 47.15 -63.19 -23.70
N LYS A 45 47.51 -64.37 -23.16
CA LYS A 45 46.90 -64.95 -21.94
C LYS A 45 47.85 -64.90 -20.73
N VAL A 46 47.35 -64.40 -19.59
CA VAL A 46 47.89 -64.62 -18.23
C VAL A 46 46.68 -64.76 -17.27
N PRO A 47 46.66 -65.68 -16.28
CA PRO A 47 45.41 -66.12 -15.63
C PRO A 47 44.85 -65.19 -14.54
N ILE A 48 43.58 -65.45 -14.21
CA ILE A 48 42.72 -64.66 -13.32
C ILE A 48 43.07 -64.85 -11.83
N THR A 49 43.13 -63.75 -11.07
CA THR A 49 42.76 -63.73 -9.65
C THR A 49 41.78 -62.57 -9.38
N ASN A 50 40.85 -62.74 -8.44
CA ASN A 50 39.69 -61.85 -8.25
C ASN A 50 39.98 -60.62 -7.36
N PRO A 51 39.70 -59.38 -7.81
CA PRO A 51 39.75 -58.18 -6.98
C PRO A 51 38.34 -57.69 -6.50
N THR A 52 37.45 -58.61 -6.09
CA THR A 52 36.04 -58.32 -5.74
C THR A 52 35.83 -57.51 -4.43
N VAL A 53 36.85 -56.81 -3.96
CA VAL A 53 36.91 -56.12 -2.64
C VAL A 53 36.91 -54.58 -2.77
N SER A 54 37.23 -54.02 -3.94
CA SER A 54 37.55 -52.60 -4.10
C SER A 54 36.33 -51.64 -4.21
N TYR A 55 35.19 -52.12 -4.71
CA TYR A 55 34.06 -51.23 -5.05
C TYR A 55 33.06 -50.97 -3.89
N ALA A 56 32.80 -51.96 -3.03
CA ALA A 56 31.79 -51.82 -1.97
C ALA A 56 32.24 -50.87 -0.85
N THR A 57 33.49 -51.00 -0.41
CA THR A 57 34.15 -50.18 0.62
C THR A 57 34.22 -48.71 0.20
N THR A 58 34.66 -48.44 -1.04
CA THR A 58 34.72 -47.10 -1.64
C THR A 58 33.34 -46.44 -1.71
N ARG A 59 32.30 -47.19 -2.10
CA ARG A 59 30.92 -46.68 -2.18
C ARG A 59 30.30 -46.43 -0.80
N LYS A 60 30.71 -47.16 0.24
CA LYS A 60 30.31 -46.90 1.64
C LYS A 60 30.94 -45.61 2.16
N ARG A 61 32.28 -45.47 2.05
CA ARG A 61 33.00 -44.26 2.46
C ARG A 61 32.46 -42.99 1.81
N LYS A 62 32.12 -43.03 0.52
CA LYS A 62 31.54 -41.86 -0.16
C LYS A 62 30.21 -41.41 0.47
N ARG A 63 29.33 -42.35 0.82
CA ARG A 63 28.05 -42.06 1.49
C ARG A 63 28.24 -41.52 2.91
N GLU A 64 29.24 -42.02 3.62
CA GLU A 64 29.59 -41.57 4.98
C GLU A 64 30.06 -40.10 4.97
N VAL A 65 30.88 -39.70 3.99
CA VAL A 65 31.31 -38.30 3.78
C VAL A 65 30.14 -37.40 3.34
N GLU A 66 29.38 -37.81 2.32
CA GLU A 66 28.19 -37.08 1.84
C GLU A 66 27.14 -36.83 2.94
N GLU A 67 27.09 -37.69 3.97
CA GLU A 67 26.22 -37.55 5.13
C GLU A 67 26.84 -36.65 6.21
N GLN A 68 28.14 -36.71 6.46
CA GLN A 68 28.82 -35.74 7.33
C GLN A 68 28.69 -34.31 6.80
N ASP A 69 28.84 -34.10 5.48
CA ASP A 69 28.66 -32.78 4.85
C ASP A 69 27.22 -32.26 5.02
N ARG A 70 26.20 -33.13 4.89
CA ARG A 70 24.79 -32.76 5.20
C ARG A 70 24.62 -32.36 6.67
N GLN A 71 25.25 -33.07 7.60
CA GLN A 71 25.15 -32.79 9.03
C GLN A 71 25.91 -31.51 9.45
N ILE A 72 27.03 -31.19 8.79
CA ILE A 72 27.73 -29.91 8.97
C ILE A 72 26.91 -28.77 8.37
N SER A 73 26.40 -28.92 7.14
CA SER A 73 25.56 -27.93 6.46
C SER A 73 24.30 -27.60 7.26
N THR A 74 23.58 -28.60 7.76
CA THR A 74 22.37 -28.39 8.59
C THR A 74 22.69 -27.79 9.96
N LYS A 75 23.84 -28.11 10.58
CA LYS A 75 24.31 -27.40 11.79
C LYS A 75 24.63 -25.93 11.50
N HIS A 76 25.25 -25.62 10.36
CA HIS A 76 25.56 -24.25 9.94
C HIS A 76 24.27 -23.46 9.65
N ALA A 77 23.29 -24.06 8.98
CA ALA A 77 21.97 -23.48 8.75
C ALA A 77 21.26 -23.13 10.07
N LYS A 78 21.17 -24.09 11.02
CA LYS A 78 20.55 -23.86 12.35
C LYS A 78 21.30 -22.81 13.19
N LYS A 79 22.63 -22.74 13.07
CA LYS A 79 23.43 -21.69 13.74
C LYS A 79 23.17 -20.30 13.13
N ALA A 80 23.07 -20.21 11.81
CA ALA A 80 22.73 -18.96 11.12
C ALA A 80 21.31 -18.51 11.45
N GLU A 81 20.34 -19.44 11.44
CA GLU A 81 18.94 -19.23 11.81
C GLU A 81 18.82 -18.66 13.23
N LYS A 82 19.45 -19.30 14.23
CA LYS A 82 19.50 -18.81 15.62
C LYS A 82 20.10 -17.40 15.73
N LEU A 83 21.18 -17.11 14.99
CA LEU A 83 21.78 -15.77 14.95
C LEU A 83 20.81 -14.73 14.34
N THR A 84 20.02 -15.09 13.32
CA THR A 84 18.98 -14.19 12.80
C THR A 84 17.86 -13.96 13.80
N THR A 85 17.36 -14.99 14.50
CA THR A 85 16.32 -14.81 15.53
C THR A 85 16.80 -13.93 16.68
N GLU A 86 18.04 -14.12 17.14
CA GLU A 86 18.68 -13.26 18.15
C GLU A 86 18.86 -11.81 17.65
N THR A 87 19.22 -11.62 16.38
CA THR A 87 19.34 -10.29 15.76
C THR A 87 17.98 -9.61 15.58
N GLU A 88 16.94 -10.34 15.19
CA GLU A 88 15.58 -9.81 15.04
C GLU A 88 14.95 -9.49 16.41
N GLN A 89 15.21 -10.29 17.45
CA GLN A 89 14.85 -9.94 18.83
C GLN A 89 15.61 -8.72 19.37
N GLN A 90 16.87 -8.50 18.95
CA GLN A 90 17.61 -7.27 19.30
C GLN A 90 17.09 -6.02 18.54
N LEU A 91 16.52 -6.17 17.34
CA LEU A 91 15.85 -5.05 16.64
C LEU A 91 14.52 -4.67 17.29
N ILE A 92 13.79 -5.63 17.86
CA ILE A 92 12.48 -5.41 18.48
C ILE A 92 12.61 -4.81 19.89
N LYS A 93 13.70 -5.11 20.63
CA LYS A 93 13.89 -4.69 22.03
C LYS A 93 14.40 -3.25 22.25
N SER A 94 14.39 -2.38 21.23
CA SER A 94 15.02 -1.06 21.29
C SER A 94 14.04 0.11 21.12
N GLU A 95 12.86 0.02 21.74
CA GLU A 95 11.82 1.05 21.60
C GLU A 95 12.06 2.27 22.52
N ASP A 96 12.78 2.07 23.63
CA ASP A 96 13.07 3.04 24.70
C ASP A 96 14.42 3.78 24.54
N CYS A 97 14.71 4.29 23.33
CA CYS A 97 15.81 5.24 23.13
C CYS A 97 15.24 6.63 22.81
N GLU A 98 15.36 7.54 23.78
CA GLU A 98 15.11 8.97 23.57
C GLU A 98 16.12 9.55 22.58
N VAL A 99 15.67 10.49 21.75
CA VAL A 99 16.53 11.30 20.86
C VAL A 99 15.98 12.72 20.89
N GLU A 100 16.82 13.68 21.26
CA GLU A 100 16.42 15.09 21.39
C GLU A 100 15.95 15.67 20.06
N CYS A 101 14.92 16.53 20.13
CA CYS A 101 14.34 17.16 18.95
C CYS A 101 15.16 18.36 18.46
N LEU A 102 15.81 18.21 17.31
CA LEU A 102 16.13 19.37 16.48
C LEU A 102 14.85 19.89 15.83
N SER A 103 14.47 21.11 16.21
CA SER A 103 13.18 21.73 15.92
C SER A 103 13.14 22.47 14.57
N ASN A 104 11.93 22.85 14.15
CA ASN A 104 11.62 23.78 13.05
C ASN A 104 11.89 23.32 11.60
N ILE A 105 10.98 22.53 11.01
CA ILE A 105 10.72 22.47 9.55
C ILE A 105 9.22 22.20 9.27
N ASP A 106 8.67 22.80 8.21
CA ASP A 106 7.31 22.55 7.68
C ASP A 106 7.13 21.11 7.16
N ALA A 107 6.83 20.16 8.05
CA ALA A 107 6.54 18.77 7.67
C ALA A 107 5.40 18.66 6.61
N ALA A 108 4.45 19.60 6.63
CA ALA A 108 3.32 19.68 5.69
C ALA A 108 3.72 19.96 4.22
N LYS A 109 4.98 20.38 3.95
CA LYS A 109 5.49 20.55 2.58
C LYS A 109 6.17 19.29 2.04
N LEU A 110 6.79 18.46 2.91
CA LEU A 110 7.51 17.26 2.49
C LEU A 110 6.60 16.06 2.20
N SER A 111 5.38 16.00 2.76
CA SER A 111 4.45 14.88 2.58
C SER A 111 3.83 14.73 1.17
N LYS A 112 4.38 15.41 0.15
CA LYS A 112 3.83 15.49 -1.22
C LYS A 112 4.45 14.50 -2.22
N LYS A 113 5.26 13.55 -1.76
CA LYS A 113 5.75 12.43 -2.58
C LYS A 113 5.60 11.11 -1.81
N ASN A 114 5.12 10.07 -2.51
CA ASN A 114 5.05 8.71 -1.98
C ASN A 114 6.43 8.07 -2.05
N VAL A 115 7.18 8.14 -0.94
CA VAL A 115 8.59 7.76 -0.87
C VAL A 115 8.82 6.85 0.33
N ASP A 116 9.48 5.72 0.10
CA ASP A 116 9.93 4.83 1.19
C ASP A 116 11.42 4.48 1.09
N TRP A 117 11.99 4.16 2.26
CA TRP A 117 13.42 4.01 2.48
C TRP A 117 13.77 2.60 2.92
N PHE A 118 14.73 1.97 2.24
CA PHE A 118 15.12 0.57 2.45
C PHE A 118 16.64 0.41 2.60
N CYS A 119 17.06 -0.49 3.48
CA CYS A 119 18.43 -1.00 3.54
C CYS A 119 18.52 -2.44 3.00
N ARG A 120 19.72 -2.85 2.59
CA ARG A 120 19.98 -4.23 2.13
C ARG A 120 20.56 -5.07 3.27
N VAL A 121 19.83 -6.10 3.68
CA VAL A 121 20.16 -7.02 4.78
C VAL A 121 20.02 -8.45 4.27
N ASN A 122 21.06 -9.27 4.46
CA ASN A 122 21.11 -10.68 4.04
C ASN A 122 20.62 -10.88 2.58
N GLY A 123 21.14 -10.03 1.68
CA GLY A 123 20.79 -10.02 0.26
C GLY A 123 19.43 -9.40 -0.11
N LYS A 124 18.47 -9.35 0.81
CA LYS A 124 17.11 -8.80 0.62
C LYS A 124 17.06 -7.30 0.95
N TRP A 125 16.05 -6.60 0.42
CA TRP A 125 15.69 -5.25 0.88
C TRP A 125 14.77 -5.35 2.10
N LYS A 126 15.05 -4.61 3.17
CA LYS A 126 14.21 -4.45 4.35
C LYS A 126 13.86 -2.95 4.48
N LEU A 127 12.59 -2.67 4.80
CA LEU A 127 12.09 -1.32 5.06
C LEU A 127 12.67 -0.79 6.38
N TYR A 128 13.03 0.48 6.46
CA TYR A 128 13.43 1.10 7.74
C TYR A 128 12.20 1.37 8.65
N PRO A 129 12.35 1.40 9.98
CA PRO A 129 11.28 1.81 10.91
C PRO A 129 10.79 3.24 10.64
N SER A 130 9.49 3.51 10.89
CA SER A 130 8.85 4.82 10.61
C SER A 130 9.62 6.00 11.23
N LYS A 131 10.09 5.83 12.48
CA LYS A 131 11.11 6.64 13.19
C LYS A 131 12.16 7.20 12.22
N VAL A 132 12.91 6.28 11.60
CA VAL A 132 14.06 6.55 10.73
C VAL A 132 13.62 7.07 9.35
N ARG A 133 12.54 6.56 8.75
CA ARG A 133 12.12 6.99 7.39
C ARG A 133 11.83 8.49 7.31
N LYS A 134 11.21 9.04 8.36
CA LYS A 134 10.99 10.50 8.51
C LYS A 134 12.31 11.27 8.52
N ILE A 135 13.28 10.82 9.32
CA ILE A 135 14.62 11.43 9.46
C ILE A 135 15.37 11.41 8.12
N LEU A 136 15.37 10.26 7.41
CA LEU A 136 16.07 10.12 6.13
C LEU A 136 15.50 11.03 5.04
N GLU A 137 14.17 11.08 4.87
CA GLU A 137 13.57 11.91 3.81
C GLU A 137 13.80 13.41 4.06
N CYS A 138 13.68 13.88 5.31
CA CYS A 138 13.92 15.29 5.63
C CYS A 138 15.36 15.73 5.31
N ASN A 139 16.35 14.90 5.67
CA ASN A 139 17.76 15.21 5.44
C ASN A 139 18.19 14.99 3.98
N TYR A 140 17.56 14.05 3.26
CA TYR A 140 17.81 13.84 1.83
C TYR A 140 17.37 15.03 0.97
N VAL A 141 16.18 15.59 1.25
CA VAL A 141 15.68 16.81 0.58
C VAL A 141 16.61 18.02 0.84
N GLN A 142 17.38 18.00 1.93
CA GLN A 142 18.37 19.03 2.29
C GLN A 142 19.80 18.71 1.80
N GLY A 143 20.03 17.55 1.16
CA GLY A 143 21.34 17.16 0.62
C GLY A 143 22.43 16.86 1.67
N ALA A 144 22.04 16.62 2.93
CA ALA A 144 22.96 16.56 4.06
C ALA A 144 23.62 15.17 4.26
N LYS A 145 24.47 15.08 5.29
CA LYS A 145 24.75 13.81 5.99
C LYS A 145 23.76 13.65 7.15
N VAL A 146 23.35 12.42 7.44
CA VAL A 146 22.44 12.15 8.57
C VAL A 146 22.92 10.97 9.41
N LYS A 147 22.82 11.12 10.74
CA LYS A 147 23.08 10.06 11.72
C LYS A 147 21.77 9.60 12.37
N PHE A 148 21.67 8.31 12.69
CA PHE A 148 20.50 7.71 13.34
C PHE A 148 20.85 6.37 14.01
N ALA A 149 20.10 6.00 15.04
CA ALA A 149 20.20 4.72 15.72
C ALA A 149 19.27 3.65 15.11
N LEU A 150 19.68 2.37 15.20
CA LEU A 150 18.82 1.20 15.00
C LEU A 150 19.28 0.09 15.95
N GLY A 151 18.50 -0.18 17.00
CA GLY A 151 19.03 -0.90 18.15
C GLY A 151 20.13 -0.08 18.84
N ASN A 152 20.96 -0.76 19.62
CA ASN A 152 22.10 -0.19 20.34
C ASN A 152 23.28 0.11 19.39
N LYS A 153 23.02 0.66 18.19
CA LYS A 153 24.00 0.88 17.12
C LYS A 153 23.68 2.14 16.34
N GLU A 154 24.67 3.02 16.22
CA GLU A 154 24.60 4.22 15.39
C GLU A 154 25.01 3.96 13.95
N TYR A 155 24.42 4.73 13.04
CA TYR A 155 24.68 4.68 11.61
C TYR A 155 24.69 6.08 11.00
N GLU A 156 25.53 6.28 9.98
CA GLU A 156 25.53 7.46 9.11
C GLU A 156 25.09 7.08 7.69
N ILE A 157 24.34 7.96 7.02
CA ILE A 157 24.16 7.97 5.56
C ILE A 157 24.62 9.32 5.02
N ASP A 158 25.39 9.27 3.94
CA ASP A 158 25.78 10.41 3.12
C ASP A 158 24.89 10.48 1.87
N PHE A 159 24.11 11.55 1.71
CA PHE A 159 23.23 11.74 0.55
C PHE A 159 23.91 12.37 -0.66
N SER A 160 25.16 12.86 -0.52
CA SER A 160 25.96 13.35 -1.65
C SER A 160 26.56 12.19 -2.49
N ALA A 161 26.62 10.98 -1.92
CA ALA A 161 27.21 9.83 -2.58
C ALA A 161 26.30 9.26 -3.71
N PRO A 162 26.86 8.95 -4.91
CA PRO A 162 26.07 8.45 -6.04
C PRO A 162 25.49 7.03 -5.83
N LEU A 163 25.92 6.34 -4.77
CA LEU A 163 25.31 5.10 -4.28
C LEU A 163 25.13 5.22 -2.77
N LEU A 164 23.88 5.42 -2.32
CA LEU A 164 23.56 5.57 -0.91
C LEU A 164 23.96 4.32 -0.11
N LYS A 165 24.67 4.56 1.00
CA LYS A 165 25.15 3.53 1.92
C LYS A 165 24.87 3.96 3.35
N GLN A 166 24.38 3.02 4.14
CA GLN A 166 24.34 3.10 5.60
C GLN A 166 25.66 2.53 6.12
N VAL A 167 26.43 3.34 6.85
CA VAL A 167 27.70 2.95 7.49
C VAL A 167 27.46 2.87 8.99
N ASN A 168 27.74 1.75 9.64
CA ASN A 168 27.75 1.69 11.11
C ASN A 168 28.96 2.44 11.65
N ILE A 169 28.77 3.36 12.60
CA ILE A 169 29.83 4.27 13.03
C ILE A 169 30.97 3.52 13.75
N GLU A 170 30.64 2.52 14.56
CA GLU A 170 31.61 1.70 15.32
C GLU A 170 32.40 0.75 14.42
N THR A 171 31.71 -0.11 13.67
CA THR A 171 32.34 -1.21 12.91
C THR A 171 32.72 -0.84 11.47
N GLN A 172 32.38 0.37 11.03
CA GLN A 172 32.50 0.83 9.63
C GLN A 172 31.78 -0.07 8.59
N SER A 173 30.94 -1.01 9.05
CA SER A 173 30.26 -1.95 8.18
C SER A 173 29.17 -1.27 7.34
N CYS A 174 29.25 -1.48 6.03
CA CYS A 174 28.43 -0.78 5.04
C CYS A 174 27.27 -1.64 4.51
N ARG A 175 26.06 -1.07 4.44
CA ARG A 175 24.88 -1.66 3.79
C ARG A 175 24.39 -0.75 2.67
N LYS A 176 24.00 -1.31 1.52
CA LYS A 176 23.38 -0.54 0.43
C LYS A 176 22.03 0.00 0.88
N VAL A 177 21.73 1.25 0.54
CA VAL A 177 20.45 1.92 0.80
C VAL A 177 19.78 2.24 -0.53
N ARG A 178 18.46 2.30 -0.54
CA ARG A 178 17.68 2.96 -1.60
C ARG A 178 16.55 3.78 -1.01
N ARG A 179 16.37 4.97 -1.60
CA ARG A 179 15.12 5.72 -1.60
C ARG A 179 14.31 5.22 -2.81
N GLN A 180 13.03 4.91 -2.64
CA GLN A 180 12.16 4.49 -3.74
C GLN A 180 10.89 5.34 -3.74
N GLU A 181 10.67 6.10 -4.81
CA GLU A 181 9.35 6.67 -5.13
C GLU A 181 8.51 5.56 -5.78
N GLY A 182 7.22 5.40 -5.42
CA GLY A 182 6.36 4.41 -6.07
C GLY A 182 4.98 4.18 -5.46
N ASN A 183 4.05 3.73 -6.30
CA ASN A 183 2.64 3.49 -5.97
C ASN A 183 2.46 2.13 -5.26
N ASN A 184 3.00 1.99 -4.04
CA ASN A 184 2.74 0.80 -3.22
C ASN A 184 1.54 1.05 -2.31
N ILE A 185 0.53 0.18 -2.43
CA ILE A 185 -0.81 0.31 -1.83
C ILE A 185 -0.82 -0.01 -0.31
N ASN A 186 0.28 0.21 0.42
CA ASN A 186 0.49 -0.21 1.81
C ASN A 186 1.12 0.89 2.70
N HIS A 187 1.10 2.16 2.27
CA HIS A 187 1.57 3.27 3.08
C HIS A 187 0.44 3.77 4.00
N THR A 188 0.45 3.33 5.26
CA THR A 188 -0.35 3.93 6.33
C THR A 188 0.12 5.37 6.61
N PRO A 189 -0.77 6.29 7.03
CA PRO A 189 -0.40 7.65 7.42
C PRO A 189 0.68 7.68 8.49
N CYS A 190 1.61 8.63 8.39
CA CYS A 190 2.75 8.68 9.30
C CYS A 190 2.43 9.15 10.73
N SER A 191 1.16 9.44 11.03
CA SER A 191 0.63 9.69 12.38
C SER A 191 -0.02 8.46 13.02
N TRP A 192 -0.12 7.32 12.32
CA TRP A 192 -0.60 6.06 12.90
C TRP A 192 0.49 5.41 13.78
N SER A 193 0.04 4.68 14.80
CA SER A 193 0.88 3.76 15.58
C SER A 193 1.18 2.47 14.80
N GLU A 194 2.01 1.59 15.37
CA GLU A 194 2.40 0.33 14.72
C GLU A 194 1.41 -0.79 15.05
N HIS A 195 0.66 -1.23 14.04
CA HIS A 195 -0.30 -2.33 14.17
C HIS A 195 0.38 -3.63 14.59
N GLN A 196 -0.18 -4.29 15.61
CA GLN A 196 0.24 -5.64 15.99
C GLN A 196 0.10 -6.60 14.81
N ILE A 197 1.08 -7.49 14.63
CA ILE A 197 1.14 -8.42 13.49
C ILE A 197 -0.17 -9.20 13.36
N GLY A 198 -0.84 -9.05 12.20
CA GLY A 198 -2.12 -9.69 11.90
C GLY A 198 -3.37 -8.88 12.25
N LYS A 199 -3.25 -7.69 12.85
CA LYS A 199 -4.37 -6.76 13.05
C LYS A 199 -4.39 -5.69 11.95
N ASN A 200 -5.46 -5.66 11.16
CA ASN A 200 -5.68 -4.63 10.15
C ASN A 200 -6.37 -3.36 10.71
N PHE A 201 -6.65 -3.32 12.02
CA PHE A 201 -7.43 -2.28 12.66
C PHE A 201 -6.86 -1.88 14.03
N ASN A 202 -6.87 -0.58 14.33
CA ASN A 202 -6.58 0.00 15.64
C ASN A 202 -7.34 1.34 15.86
N TYR A 203 -7.44 1.77 17.12
CA TYR A 203 -7.81 3.15 17.50
C TYR A 203 -6.69 3.74 18.36
N ASP A 204 -6.21 4.95 18.02
CA ASP A 204 -5.39 5.74 18.94
C ASP A 204 -6.23 6.89 19.53
N THR A 205 -6.38 6.94 20.85
CA THR A 205 -7.05 8.07 21.52
C THR A 205 -6.12 9.28 21.53
N LEU A 206 -6.56 10.38 20.93
CA LEU A 206 -5.79 11.62 20.82
C LEU A 206 -5.66 12.32 22.17
N SER A 207 -4.47 12.87 22.45
CA SER A 207 -4.27 13.80 23.57
C SER A 207 -5.04 15.11 23.34
N PRO A 208 -5.77 15.65 24.34
CA PRO A 208 -6.44 16.96 24.25
C PRO A 208 -5.51 18.15 23.93
N TYR A 209 -4.21 17.98 24.14
CA TYR A 209 -3.20 19.00 23.84
C TYR A 209 -2.60 18.88 22.43
N SER A 210 -2.99 17.85 21.66
CA SER A 210 -2.43 17.57 20.34
C SER A 210 -2.95 18.52 19.24
N VAL A 211 -2.15 18.67 18.19
CA VAL A 211 -2.53 19.44 16.98
C VAL A 211 -3.72 18.80 16.26
N GLU A 212 -3.79 17.46 16.22
CA GLU A 212 -4.92 16.74 15.63
C GLU A 212 -6.23 16.98 16.43
N TRP A 213 -6.20 16.91 17.77
CA TRP A 213 -7.37 17.23 18.60
C TRP A 213 -7.87 18.66 18.32
N LYS A 214 -6.96 19.64 18.37
CA LYS A 214 -7.32 21.04 18.10
C LYS A 214 -7.79 21.26 16.66
N HIS A 215 -7.35 20.47 15.69
CA HIS A 215 -7.88 20.54 14.33
C HIS A 215 -9.36 20.11 14.28
N VAL A 216 -9.69 18.97 14.89
CA VAL A 216 -11.07 18.46 14.96
C VAL A 216 -11.98 19.42 15.75
N GLU A 217 -11.50 19.92 16.89
CA GLU A 217 -12.19 20.89 17.73
C GLU A 217 -12.51 22.19 16.96
N ASN A 218 -11.54 22.73 16.22
CA ASN A 218 -11.76 23.90 15.35
C ASN A 218 -12.76 23.61 14.22
N LEU A 219 -12.80 22.40 13.66
CA LEU A 219 -13.82 22.01 12.68
C LEU A 219 -15.23 21.92 13.29
N MET A 220 -15.35 21.55 14.57
CA MET A 220 -16.65 21.57 15.28
C MET A 220 -17.11 23.01 15.57
N SER A 221 -16.22 23.84 16.09
CA SER A 221 -16.48 25.24 16.47
C SER A 221 -16.98 26.13 15.32
N LYS A 222 -16.74 25.73 14.05
CA LYS A 222 -17.27 26.45 12.87
C LYS A 222 -18.78 26.61 12.86
N THR A 223 -19.54 25.63 13.37
CA THR A 223 -21.03 25.63 13.24
C THR A 223 -21.77 25.21 14.50
N MET A 224 -21.09 24.66 15.51
CA MET A 224 -21.65 24.32 16.83
C MET A 224 -20.88 25.09 17.91
N GLN A 225 -21.58 25.87 18.73
CA GLN A 225 -20.97 26.79 19.70
C GLN A 225 -20.87 26.21 21.11
N SER A 226 -21.86 25.40 21.54
CA SER A 226 -21.96 24.86 22.90
C SER A 226 -21.73 23.35 22.91
N PHE A 227 -20.48 22.93 23.12
CA PHE A 227 -20.12 21.51 23.22
C PHE A 227 -18.90 21.28 24.11
N GLN A 228 -18.76 20.04 24.59
CA GLN A 228 -17.58 19.53 25.27
C GLN A 228 -17.17 18.21 24.60
N ILE A 229 -15.97 18.15 24.02
CA ILE A 229 -15.40 16.88 23.53
C ILE A 229 -14.99 16.04 24.75
N LYS A 230 -15.37 14.76 24.75
CA LYS A 230 -14.94 13.78 25.75
C LYS A 230 -13.73 12.97 25.27
N GLU A 231 -13.76 12.55 24.01
CA GLU A 231 -12.76 11.67 23.42
C GLU A 231 -12.72 11.88 21.91
N ILE A 232 -11.52 11.81 21.32
CA ILE A 232 -11.33 11.63 19.89
C ILE A 232 -10.43 10.42 19.69
N LYS A 233 -10.90 9.45 18.91
CA LYS A 233 -10.08 8.32 18.46
C LYS A 233 -9.72 8.51 17.00
N GLN A 234 -8.43 8.55 16.69
CA GLN A 234 -7.93 8.41 15.32
C GLN A 234 -8.17 6.96 14.89
N ILE A 235 -8.80 6.77 13.73
CA ILE A 235 -9.22 5.47 13.21
C ILE A 235 -8.11 4.95 12.29
N GLN A 236 -7.66 3.71 12.51
CA GLN A 236 -6.51 3.14 11.81
C GLN A 236 -6.86 1.79 11.15
N ASN A 237 -7.70 1.84 10.12
CA ASN A 237 -8.18 0.69 9.35
C ASN A 237 -7.39 0.54 8.04
N ILE A 238 -6.45 -0.41 8.00
CA ILE A 238 -5.55 -0.61 6.85
C ILE A 238 -6.36 -1.00 5.59
N SER A 239 -7.35 -1.89 5.70
CA SER A 239 -8.15 -2.33 4.54
C SER A 239 -8.90 -1.16 3.90
N VAL A 240 -9.62 -0.38 4.71
CA VAL A 240 -10.45 0.74 4.24
C VAL A 240 -9.57 1.90 3.76
N TRP A 241 -8.42 2.13 4.38
CA TRP A 241 -7.43 3.11 3.91
C TRP A 241 -6.83 2.72 2.55
N ASN A 242 -6.46 1.46 2.36
CA ASN A 242 -5.93 0.98 1.09
C ASN A 242 -6.97 1.07 -0.04
N PHE A 243 -8.25 0.78 0.25
CA PHE A 243 -9.35 0.98 -0.71
C PHE A 243 -9.58 2.47 -1.02
N PHE A 244 -9.53 3.34 -0.02
CA PHE A 244 -9.60 4.79 -0.19
C PHE A 244 -8.44 5.34 -1.06
N LEU A 245 -7.20 4.87 -0.83
CA LEU A 245 -6.04 5.23 -1.65
C LEU A 245 -6.18 4.73 -3.10
N PHE A 246 -6.66 3.50 -3.31
CA PHE A 246 -6.95 2.98 -4.65
C PHE A 246 -7.98 3.87 -5.39
N GLN A 247 -9.06 4.25 -4.72
CA GLN A 247 -10.06 5.18 -5.29
C GLN A 247 -9.46 6.57 -5.57
N LYS A 248 -8.52 7.04 -4.73
CA LYS A 248 -7.80 8.32 -4.91
C LYS A 248 -6.87 8.28 -6.14
N GLU A 249 -6.19 7.16 -6.37
CA GLU A 249 -5.34 6.93 -7.54
C GLU A 249 -6.17 6.81 -8.83
N GLU A 250 -7.27 6.06 -8.83
CA GLU A 250 -8.15 5.95 -9.99
C GLU A 250 -8.77 7.31 -10.40
N MET A 251 -9.17 8.14 -9.43
CA MET A 251 -9.58 9.52 -9.73
C MET A 251 -8.47 10.35 -10.37
N ALA A 252 -7.24 10.23 -9.87
CA ALA A 252 -6.09 10.94 -10.43
C ALA A 252 -5.80 10.45 -11.85
N ARG A 253 -5.87 9.14 -12.12
CA ARG A 253 -5.71 8.55 -13.45
C ARG A 253 -6.75 9.08 -14.44
N ARG A 254 -8.04 9.15 -14.04
CA ARG A 254 -9.11 9.80 -14.84
C ARG A 254 -8.82 11.28 -15.12
N SER A 255 -8.10 11.94 -14.20
CA SER A 255 -7.77 13.37 -14.23
C SER A 255 -6.34 13.67 -14.76
N ARG A 256 -5.76 12.78 -15.58
CA ARG A 256 -4.40 12.93 -16.16
C ARG A 256 -3.28 13.12 -15.11
N GLY A 257 -3.41 12.49 -13.95
CA GLY A 257 -2.46 12.58 -12.82
C GLY A 257 -2.75 13.71 -11.84
N VAL A 258 -3.71 14.60 -12.11
CA VAL A 258 -4.14 15.64 -11.16
C VAL A 258 -4.82 14.98 -9.96
N GLN A 259 -4.28 15.22 -8.76
CA GLN A 259 -4.84 14.67 -7.52
C GLN A 259 -6.27 15.17 -7.29
N PRO A 260 -7.21 14.30 -6.87
CA PRO A 260 -8.59 14.69 -6.63
C PRO A 260 -8.70 15.64 -5.43
N LYS A 261 -9.71 16.52 -5.47
CA LYS A 261 -10.13 17.30 -4.30
C LYS A 261 -10.62 16.36 -3.21
N SER A 262 -10.28 16.67 -1.96
CA SER A 262 -10.89 16.07 -0.78
C SER A 262 -11.31 17.12 0.25
N ALA A 263 -12.25 16.76 1.11
CA ALA A 263 -12.82 17.60 2.15
C ALA A 263 -12.99 16.80 3.45
N HIS A 264 -12.78 17.46 4.60
CA HIS A 264 -13.17 16.91 5.90
C HIS A 264 -14.67 17.14 6.11
N VAL A 265 -15.43 16.06 6.31
CA VAL A 265 -16.90 16.10 6.37
C VAL A 265 -17.46 15.23 7.50
N TRP A 266 -18.62 15.63 8.03
CA TRP A 266 -19.23 15.02 9.22
C TRP A 266 -20.32 14.02 8.86
N HIS A 267 -20.30 12.86 9.53
CA HIS A 267 -21.31 11.80 9.39
C HIS A 267 -21.87 11.37 10.76
N GLY A 268 -23.19 11.25 10.85
CA GLY A 268 -23.91 10.84 12.06
C GLY A 268 -24.81 9.63 11.81
N THR A 269 -24.69 8.60 12.64
CA THR A 269 -25.32 7.28 12.45
C THR A 269 -26.43 7.00 13.48
N LYS A 270 -27.43 7.88 13.61
CA LYS A 270 -28.47 7.88 14.67
C LYS A 270 -29.01 6.53 15.18
N LEU A 271 -29.11 5.52 14.31
CA LEU A 271 -29.66 4.18 14.62
C LEU A 271 -28.63 3.03 14.54
N THR A 272 -27.37 3.33 14.25
CA THR A 272 -26.28 2.36 14.05
C THR A 272 -25.06 2.81 14.82
N ASP A 273 -24.50 1.94 15.66
CA ASP A 273 -23.24 2.23 16.36
C ASP A 273 -22.13 2.60 15.34
N PRO A 274 -21.48 3.78 15.45
CA PRO A 274 -20.43 4.22 14.53
C PRO A 274 -19.25 3.25 14.40
N THR A 275 -18.95 2.48 15.45
CA THR A 275 -17.89 1.44 15.45
C THR A 275 -18.05 0.50 14.26
N LYS A 276 -19.29 0.16 13.88
CA LYS A 276 -19.62 -0.71 12.74
C LYS A 276 -19.23 -0.14 11.37
N ILE A 277 -18.92 1.15 11.28
CA ILE A 277 -18.34 1.79 10.08
C ILE A 277 -16.82 1.89 10.21
N CYS A 278 -16.30 2.19 11.41
CA CYS A 278 -14.87 2.31 11.65
C CYS A 278 -14.14 0.96 11.52
N GLU A 279 -14.73 -0.10 12.09
CA GLU A 279 -14.18 -1.45 12.20
C GLU A 279 -14.59 -2.38 11.04
N ASP A 280 -15.36 -1.90 10.05
CA ASP A 280 -15.70 -2.71 8.88
C ASP A 280 -14.44 -3.12 8.10
N ALA A 281 -14.32 -4.41 7.80
CA ALA A 281 -13.08 -4.98 7.31
C ALA A 281 -12.73 -4.65 5.85
N ASN A 282 -13.64 -4.00 5.09
CA ASN A 282 -13.55 -3.93 3.62
C ASN A 282 -13.88 -2.54 3.03
N ASN A 283 -15.00 -1.94 3.42
CA ASN A 283 -15.60 -0.75 2.82
C ASN A 283 -15.56 0.48 3.72
N GLY A 284 -15.68 0.28 5.04
CA GLY A 284 -16.00 1.36 5.97
C GLY A 284 -17.43 1.86 5.75
N PHE A 285 -17.57 2.97 5.02
CA PHE A 285 -18.88 3.42 4.55
C PHE A 285 -19.35 2.56 3.37
N ASN A 286 -20.50 1.88 3.53
CA ASN A 286 -21.11 1.03 2.50
C ASN A 286 -22.46 1.59 2.02
N VAL A 287 -22.60 1.85 0.72
CA VAL A 287 -23.83 2.33 0.09
C VAL A 287 -25.00 1.34 0.28
N GLN A 288 -24.73 0.04 0.41
CA GLN A 288 -25.76 -0.99 0.63
C GLN A 288 -26.50 -0.84 1.98
N TYR A 289 -25.91 -0.15 2.96
CA TYR A 289 -26.55 0.16 4.24
C TYR A 289 -27.16 1.57 4.28
N SER A 290 -27.04 2.34 3.19
CA SER A 290 -27.62 3.68 3.08
C SER A 290 -29.12 3.62 2.84
N ARG A 291 -29.85 4.52 3.50
CA ARG A 291 -31.30 4.70 3.28
C ARG A 291 -31.53 5.75 2.19
N MET A 292 -32.63 5.64 1.46
CA MET A 292 -33.05 6.65 0.50
C MET A 292 -33.20 8.01 1.20
N GLY A 293 -32.51 9.03 0.68
CA GLY A 293 -32.58 10.41 1.12
C GLY A 293 -33.06 11.34 0.01
N GLN A 294 -32.88 12.64 0.20
CA GLN A 294 -33.38 13.67 -0.72
C GLN A 294 -32.66 13.72 -2.08
N TRP A 295 -31.48 13.10 -2.18
CA TRP A 295 -30.72 12.89 -3.42
C TRP A 295 -30.56 11.38 -3.65
N GLY A 296 -31.63 10.61 -3.42
CA GLY A 296 -31.70 9.18 -3.65
C GLY A 296 -30.87 8.34 -2.67
N THR A 297 -30.43 7.16 -3.10
CA THR A 297 -29.74 6.18 -2.25
C THR A 297 -28.23 6.27 -2.44
N GLY A 298 -27.58 7.03 -1.56
CA GLY A 298 -26.13 7.21 -1.50
C GLY A 298 -25.66 7.41 -0.06
N ILE A 299 -24.35 7.44 0.17
CA ILE A 299 -23.73 7.75 1.46
C ILE A 299 -23.72 9.28 1.61
N TYR A 300 -24.38 9.78 2.66
CA TYR A 300 -24.54 11.22 2.93
C TYR A 300 -23.50 11.74 3.92
N PHE A 301 -22.93 12.90 3.61
CA PHE A 301 -22.05 13.67 4.51
C PHE A 301 -22.48 15.14 4.55
N ALA A 302 -22.09 15.86 5.60
CA ALA A 302 -22.36 17.29 5.76
C ALA A 302 -21.07 18.09 6.01
N GLU A 303 -21.07 19.34 5.53
CA GLU A 303 -20.04 20.33 5.84
C GLU A 303 -20.18 20.84 7.29
N ASP A 304 -21.41 21.10 7.74
CA ASP A 304 -21.69 21.60 9.08
C ASP A 304 -21.78 20.45 10.10
N VAL A 305 -20.93 20.46 11.13
CA VAL A 305 -21.07 19.54 12.28
C VAL A 305 -22.47 19.60 12.90
N LYS A 306 -23.09 20.80 12.93
CA LYS A 306 -24.43 21.04 13.47
C LYS A 306 -25.54 20.35 12.68
N TYR A 307 -25.32 20.06 11.39
CA TYR A 307 -26.26 19.25 10.61
C TYR A 307 -26.20 17.79 11.08
N SER A 308 -25.00 17.21 11.12
CA SER A 308 -24.78 15.81 11.50
C SER A 308 -25.05 15.55 12.99
N ASP A 309 -24.96 16.54 13.88
CA ASP A 309 -25.39 16.43 15.30
C ASP A 309 -26.84 15.93 15.43
N SER A 310 -27.73 16.41 14.55
CA SER A 310 -29.15 15.97 14.53
C SER A 310 -29.33 14.50 14.10
N TYR A 311 -28.26 13.89 13.58
CA TYR A 311 -28.14 12.48 13.22
C TYR A 311 -27.08 11.73 14.04
N ALA A 312 -26.48 12.33 15.07
CA ALA A 312 -25.46 11.68 15.88
C ALA A 312 -25.99 10.41 16.57
N TYR A 313 -25.13 9.40 16.72
CA TYR A 313 -25.40 8.28 17.61
C TYR A 313 -25.40 8.77 19.06
N ARG A 314 -26.15 8.10 19.96
CA ARG A 314 -26.28 8.51 21.36
C ARG A 314 -26.00 7.35 22.30
N ASN A 315 -25.04 7.56 23.19
CA ASN A 315 -24.67 6.64 24.26
C ASN A 315 -25.64 6.75 25.44
N SER A 316 -25.66 5.73 26.29
CA SER A 316 -26.51 5.68 27.50
C SER A 316 -26.19 6.77 28.54
N ASP A 317 -24.97 7.31 28.57
CA ASP A 317 -24.59 8.44 29.43
C ASP A 317 -25.07 9.81 28.91
N GLY A 318 -25.78 9.83 27.77
CA GLY A 318 -26.23 11.03 27.07
C GLY A 318 -25.15 11.71 26.21
N SER A 319 -23.95 11.14 26.08
CA SER A 319 -22.98 11.62 25.08
C SER A 319 -23.41 11.25 23.66
N LYS A 320 -22.96 12.05 22.70
CA LYS A 320 -23.15 11.86 21.27
C LYS A 320 -21.86 11.35 20.64
N VAL A 321 -21.99 10.59 19.55
CA VAL A 321 -20.85 10.10 18.77
C VAL A 321 -21.09 10.36 17.28
N MET A 322 -20.06 10.86 16.59
CA MET A 322 -20.04 11.09 15.15
C MET A 322 -18.68 10.74 14.54
N ILE A 323 -18.66 10.56 13.22
CA ILE A 323 -17.44 10.32 12.45
C ILE A 323 -17.08 11.61 11.71
N LEU A 324 -15.81 12.01 11.77
CA LEU A 324 -15.18 12.94 10.84
C LEU A 324 -14.43 12.12 9.79
N ALA A 325 -14.70 12.35 8.51
CA ALA A 325 -14.15 11.59 7.40
C ALA A 325 -13.39 12.49 6.41
N GLU A 326 -12.31 11.97 5.81
CA GLU A 326 -11.78 12.55 4.56
C GLU A 326 -12.61 11.98 3.40
N LEU A 327 -13.38 12.83 2.73
CA LEU A 327 -14.16 12.48 1.54
C LEU A 327 -13.42 12.95 0.29
N LEU A 328 -13.24 12.08 -0.70
CA LEU A 328 -12.83 12.47 -2.05
C LEU A 328 -14.05 13.09 -2.77
N THR A 329 -14.04 14.40 -2.99
CA THR A 329 -15.18 15.10 -3.64
C THR A 329 -15.02 15.17 -5.16
N GLY A 330 -13.80 15.39 -5.66
CA GLY A 330 -13.49 15.40 -7.10
C GLY A 330 -14.15 16.52 -7.90
N ASP A 331 -14.79 16.15 -9.01
CA ASP A 331 -15.74 17.03 -9.70
C ASP A 331 -17.14 16.85 -9.10
N GLU A 332 -17.53 17.83 -8.31
CA GLU A 332 -18.85 17.96 -7.70
C GLU A 332 -19.88 18.52 -8.70
N ILE A 333 -21.16 18.16 -8.53
CA ILE A 333 -22.29 18.86 -9.16
C ILE A 333 -23.38 19.15 -8.13
N ASP A 334 -23.80 20.40 -8.04
CA ASP A 334 -24.94 20.79 -7.21
C ASP A 334 -26.26 20.49 -7.93
N LEU A 335 -27.18 19.82 -7.23
CA LEU A 335 -28.49 19.41 -7.77
C LEU A 335 -29.61 19.77 -6.80
N ASN A 336 -30.78 20.06 -7.37
CA ASN A 336 -32.03 20.01 -6.60
C ASN A 336 -32.31 18.57 -6.11
N PRO A 337 -33.08 18.40 -5.01
CA PRO A 337 -33.49 17.09 -4.53
C PRO A 337 -34.17 16.21 -5.61
N ASP A 338 -33.62 15.02 -5.83
CA ASP A 338 -34.20 13.95 -6.64
C ASP A 338 -33.99 12.61 -5.91
N MET A 339 -35.09 11.98 -5.49
CA MET A 339 -35.06 10.71 -4.76
C MET A 339 -34.84 9.49 -5.66
N SER A 340 -34.85 9.65 -7.00
CA SER A 340 -34.62 8.57 -7.95
C SER A 340 -33.13 8.27 -8.20
N LEU A 341 -32.23 9.18 -7.78
CA LEU A 341 -30.79 9.07 -7.99
C LEU A 341 -30.18 7.79 -7.36
N LYS A 342 -29.32 7.14 -8.14
CA LYS A 342 -28.52 5.96 -7.74
C LYS A 342 -27.03 6.10 -8.08
N GLU A 343 -26.68 7.18 -8.78
CA GLU A 343 -25.35 7.50 -9.30
C GLU A 343 -25.34 8.99 -9.69
N PRO A 344 -24.18 9.68 -9.72
CA PRO A 344 -24.11 11.06 -10.20
C PRO A 344 -24.42 11.15 -11.71
N PRO A 345 -24.94 12.29 -12.21
CA PRO A 345 -25.20 12.45 -13.64
C PRO A 345 -23.91 12.43 -14.48
N LYS A 346 -24.06 12.19 -15.80
CA LYS A 346 -22.98 12.36 -16.78
C LYS A 346 -22.59 13.83 -16.91
N LYS A 347 -21.30 14.12 -17.09
CA LYS A 347 -20.81 15.46 -17.45
C LYS A 347 -21.29 15.81 -18.86
N ALA A 348 -21.69 17.05 -19.10
CA ALA A 348 -22.28 17.46 -20.38
C ALA A 348 -21.38 17.10 -21.58
N GLY A 349 -21.94 16.36 -22.55
CA GLY A 349 -21.22 15.88 -23.73
C GLY A 349 -20.13 14.83 -23.45
N ARG A 350 -20.16 14.12 -22.31
CA ARG A 350 -19.15 13.12 -21.94
C ARG A 350 -19.78 11.86 -21.33
N GLU A 351 -19.16 10.72 -21.59
CA GLU A 351 -19.53 9.44 -20.94
C GLU A 351 -19.11 9.36 -19.46
N ILE A 352 -18.28 10.30 -18.99
CA ILE A 352 -17.75 10.34 -17.62
C ILE A 352 -18.74 11.08 -16.70
N ARG A 353 -19.08 10.48 -15.56
CA ARG A 353 -19.95 11.07 -14.52
C ARG A 353 -19.21 12.08 -13.63
N TYR A 354 -19.98 12.87 -12.88
CA TYR A 354 -19.48 13.58 -11.70
C TYR A 354 -19.07 12.59 -10.60
N ASP A 355 -18.19 13.03 -9.69
CA ASP A 355 -17.60 12.18 -8.65
C ASP A 355 -18.37 12.28 -7.31
N THR A 356 -19.19 13.32 -7.15
CA THR A 356 -20.04 13.58 -5.96
C THR A 356 -21.21 14.48 -6.37
N VAL A 357 -22.42 14.17 -5.88
CA VAL A 357 -23.56 15.10 -5.94
C VAL A 357 -23.54 15.97 -4.69
N THR A 358 -23.81 17.27 -4.82
CA THR A 358 -23.98 18.20 -3.70
C THR A 358 -25.36 18.84 -3.71
N GLY A 359 -25.70 19.44 -2.58
CA GLY A 359 -26.88 20.28 -2.43
C GLY A 359 -26.85 21.01 -1.10
N LYS A 360 -27.89 21.79 -0.81
CA LYS A 360 -28.00 22.55 0.43
C LYS A 360 -29.21 22.12 1.27
N ARG A 361 -29.00 21.81 2.55
CA ARG A 361 -30.08 21.40 3.46
C ARG A 361 -29.91 21.97 4.87
N LYS A 362 -30.94 22.69 5.34
CA LYS A 362 -30.96 23.38 6.66
C LYS A 362 -29.76 24.33 6.90
N GLY A 363 -29.23 24.95 5.83
CA GLY A 363 -28.04 25.81 5.89
C GLY A 363 -26.80 25.10 5.34
N SER A 364 -26.49 23.91 5.86
CA SER A 364 -25.32 23.11 5.47
C SER A 364 -25.32 22.76 3.99
N LYS A 365 -24.12 22.77 3.39
CA LYS A 365 -23.84 21.95 2.20
C LYS A 365 -23.85 20.47 2.61
N VAL A 366 -24.36 19.61 1.74
CA VAL A 366 -24.29 18.16 1.86
C VAL A 366 -23.60 17.57 0.64
N TYR A 367 -22.93 16.44 0.85
CA TYR A 367 -22.21 15.68 -0.17
C TYR A 367 -22.80 14.26 -0.21
N ILE A 368 -23.05 13.73 -1.41
CA ILE A 368 -23.63 12.42 -1.64
C ILE A 368 -22.76 11.66 -2.64
N VAL A 369 -22.26 10.50 -2.21
CA VAL A 369 -21.50 9.55 -3.04
C VAL A 369 -22.22 8.21 -3.10
N TYR A 370 -22.13 7.55 -4.24
CA TYR A 370 -22.91 6.34 -4.55
C TYR A 370 -22.02 5.09 -4.66
N ASP A 371 -20.70 5.27 -4.58
CA ASP A 371 -19.69 4.21 -4.57
C ASP A 371 -19.06 4.06 -3.17
N ASN A 372 -18.56 2.86 -2.86
CA ASN A 372 -17.77 2.60 -1.64
C ASN A 372 -16.31 3.07 -1.79
N GLY A 373 -15.58 3.21 -0.68
CA GLY A 373 -14.18 3.66 -0.66
C GLY A 373 -13.97 5.13 -1.05
N ARG A 374 -15.06 5.90 -1.27
CA ARG A 374 -15.02 7.34 -1.60
C ARG A 374 -14.61 8.22 -0.42
N ALA A 375 -14.80 7.73 0.80
CA ALA A 375 -14.45 8.42 2.04
C ALA A 375 -13.77 7.48 3.03
N TYR A 376 -12.77 7.98 3.75
CA TYR A 376 -12.12 7.29 4.86
C TYR A 376 -12.66 7.80 6.20
N PRO A 377 -13.21 6.95 7.09
CA PRO A 377 -13.59 7.36 8.44
C PRO A 377 -12.30 7.63 9.24
N GLN A 378 -12.00 8.89 9.53
CA GLN A 378 -10.68 9.32 9.98
C GLN A 378 -10.60 9.51 11.49
N TYR A 379 -11.62 10.11 12.09
CA TYR A 379 -11.74 10.26 13.54
C TYR A 379 -13.14 9.90 14.02
N LEU A 380 -13.21 9.19 15.14
CA LEU A 380 -14.43 8.95 15.90
C LEU A 380 -14.47 9.94 17.08
N VAL A 381 -15.50 10.79 17.12
CA VAL A 381 -15.59 11.92 18.06
C VAL A 381 -16.75 11.70 19.02
N THR A 382 -16.43 11.57 20.31
CA THR A 382 -17.41 11.45 21.41
C THR A 382 -17.47 12.78 22.16
N TYR A 383 -18.67 13.34 22.32
CA TYR A 383 -18.88 14.68 22.87
C TYR A 383 -20.23 14.81 23.60
N LYS A 384 -20.43 15.92 24.31
CA LYS A 384 -21.75 16.38 24.77
C LYS A 384 -22.03 17.76 24.19
N THR A 385 -23.28 18.03 23.80
CA THR A 385 -23.77 19.41 23.63
C THR A 385 -24.09 19.98 25.00
N LEU A 386 -23.72 21.24 25.22
CA LEU A 386 -23.95 22.00 26.44
C LEU A 386 -25.17 22.91 26.29
#